data_AF-A0A7U6KMZ5-F1
#
_entry.id   AF-A0A7U6KMZ5-F1
#
_cell.length_a   1.000
_cell.length_b   1.000
_cell.length_c   1.000
_cell.angle_alpha   90.00
_cell.angle_beta   90.00
_cell.angle_gamma   90.00
#
_symmetry.space_group_name_H-M   'P 1'
#
loop_
_entity.id
_entity.type
_entity.pdbx_description
1 polymer ?
#
loop_
_entity_poly.entity_id
_entity_poly.type
_entity_poly.pdbx_seq_one_letter_code
_entity_poly.pdbx_strand_id
1 'polypeptide(L)'
;MSSVAPNGNVTSTWNESRLKCDTKLLNSLRASIIDHPKADHERWVNFGLIGNAIKTHHPNFDPKNYGYARLSSMIRNIGIFETKTVNSTLYVRHKAK
;
A
#
# COMPACT_ATOMS: atom_id res chain seq x y z
N MET A 1 23.93 18.23 -0.09
CA MET A 1 23.92 17.64 1.26
C MET A 1 22.86 16.55 1.29
N SER A 2 23.27 15.30 1.11
CA SER A 2 22.69 14.09 1.71
C SER A 2 23.55 12.92 1.25
N SER A 3 24.14 12.26 2.24
CA SER A 3 25.24 11.31 2.15
C SER A 3 24.81 9.98 1.52
N VAL A 4 25.70 9.45 0.69
CA VAL A 4 25.69 8.05 0.23
C VAL A 4 26.12 7.12 1.37
N ALA A 5 25.50 5.94 1.47
CA ALA A 5 25.94 4.83 2.32
C ALA A 5 26.63 3.74 1.46
N PRO A 6 27.70 3.08 1.93
CA PRO A 6 28.41 2.08 1.15
C PRO A 6 27.77 0.69 1.30
N ASN A 7 27.39 0.09 0.16
CA ASN A 7 27.05 -1.32 -0.07
C ASN A 7 25.74 -1.89 0.55
N GLY A 8 24.76 -2.14 -0.34
CA GLY A 8 23.59 -3.01 -0.08
C GLY A 8 22.30 -2.57 -0.78
N ASN A 9 22.21 -2.71 -2.12
CA ASN A 9 21.01 -2.48 -2.95
C ASN A 9 20.14 -1.24 -2.60
N VAL A 10 20.61 -0.07 -3.01
CA VAL A 10 19.87 1.21 -2.97
C VAL A 10 18.72 1.22 -3.97
N THR A 11 17.55 0.72 -3.56
CA THR A 11 16.28 1.22 -4.11
C THR A 11 15.77 2.28 -3.14
N SER A 12 15.90 3.56 -3.50
CA SER A 12 15.40 4.66 -2.66
C SER A 12 13.89 4.52 -2.48
N THR A 13 13.41 4.21 -1.27
CA THR A 13 11.98 4.08 -0.94
C THR A 13 11.27 5.34 -1.37
N TRP A 14 10.22 5.20 -2.17
CA TRP A 14 9.45 6.36 -2.63
C TRP A 14 8.83 7.10 -1.44
N ASN A 15 9.01 8.42 -1.37
CA ASN A 15 8.38 9.24 -0.34
C ASN A 15 6.87 9.36 -0.56
N GLU A 16 6.14 9.78 0.49
CA GLU A 16 4.68 9.90 0.49
C GLU A 16 4.15 10.67 -0.74
N SER A 17 4.72 11.84 -1.03
CA SER A 17 4.30 12.68 -2.17
C SER A 17 4.44 11.97 -3.51
N ARG A 18 5.54 11.22 -3.69
CA ARG A 18 5.79 10.49 -4.94
C ARG A 18 4.82 9.34 -5.14
N LEU A 19 4.50 8.62 -4.05
CA LEU A 19 3.48 7.58 -4.06
C LEU A 19 2.08 8.16 -4.35
N LYS A 20 1.77 9.34 -3.79
CA LYS A 20 0.51 10.04 -4.03
C LYS A 20 0.38 10.58 -5.46
N CYS A 21 1.49 10.92 -6.12
CA CYS A 21 1.48 11.33 -7.52
C CYS A 21 1.22 10.14 -8.48
N ASP A 22 1.45 8.90 -8.03
CA ASP A 22 1.18 7.73 -8.87
C ASP A 22 -0.32 7.41 -8.88
N THR A 23 -0.98 7.91 -9.92
CA THR A 23 -2.43 7.78 -10.08
C THR A 23 -2.86 6.33 -10.29
N LYS A 24 -2.04 5.51 -10.98
CA LYS A 24 -2.34 4.09 -11.22
C LYS A 24 -2.32 3.30 -9.92
N LEU A 25 -1.27 3.48 -9.12
CA LEU A 25 -1.14 2.90 -7.79
C LEU A 25 -2.30 3.32 -6.89
N LEU A 26 -2.58 4.63 -6.80
CA LEU A 26 -3.66 5.12 -5.96
C LEU A 26 -5.02 4.58 -6.38
N ASN A 27 -5.34 4.58 -7.68
CA ASN A 27 -6.60 4.03 -8.17
C ASN A 27 -6.71 2.53 -7.90
N SER A 28 -5.62 1.78 -8.07
CA SER A 28 -5.60 0.34 -7.80
C SER A 28 -5.80 0.06 -6.32
N LEU A 29 -5.13 0.80 -5.43
CA LEU A 29 -5.30 0.69 -3.98
C LEU A 29 -6.71 1.09 -3.54
N ARG A 30 -7.26 2.18 -4.11
CA ARG A 30 -8.63 2.61 -3.83
C ARG A 30 -9.64 1.55 -4.28
N ALA A 31 -9.55 1.04 -5.51
CA ALA A 31 -10.42 -0.03 -5.97
C ALA A 31 -10.30 -1.30 -5.10
N SER A 32 -9.08 -1.63 -4.67
CA SER A 32 -8.80 -2.82 -3.87
C SER A 32 -9.18 -2.70 -2.38
N ILE A 33 -9.38 -1.49 -1.86
CA ILE A 33 -9.63 -1.24 -0.42
C ILE A 33 -11.01 -0.59 -0.20
N ILE A 34 -11.36 0.43 -0.98
CA ILE A 34 -12.60 1.21 -0.85
C ILE A 34 -13.77 0.50 -1.54
N ASP A 35 -13.56 0.05 -2.77
CA ASP A 35 -14.58 -0.60 -3.60
C ASP A 35 -14.57 -2.13 -3.44
N HIS A 36 -13.83 -2.66 -2.48
CA HIS A 36 -13.72 -4.10 -2.32
C HIS A 36 -15.07 -4.68 -1.87
N PRO A 37 -15.67 -5.65 -2.61
CA PRO A 37 -16.96 -6.26 -2.24
C PRO A 37 -16.95 -7.05 -0.93
N LYS A 38 -15.77 -7.32 -0.36
CA LYS A 38 -15.58 -8.05 0.90
C LYS A 38 -15.20 -7.11 2.06
N ALA A 39 -15.44 -5.82 1.90
CA ALA A 39 -15.28 -4.86 2.98
C ALA A 39 -16.36 -5.07 4.04
N ASP A 40 -15.97 -5.05 5.32
CA ASP A 40 -16.88 -5.13 6.44
C ASP A 40 -17.77 -3.86 6.55
N HIS A 41 -18.75 -3.85 7.46
CA HIS A 41 -19.62 -2.69 7.73
C HIS A 41 -18.85 -1.40 8.04
N GLU A 42 -17.66 -1.52 8.64
CA GLU A 42 -16.77 -0.41 8.97
C GLU A 42 -15.76 -0.07 7.84
N ARG A 43 -15.94 -0.67 6.65
CA ARG A 43 -15.06 -0.54 5.47
C ARG A 43 -13.63 -1.00 5.71
N TRP A 44 -13.42 -1.89 6.68
CA TRP A 44 -12.17 -2.63 6.84
C TRP A 44 -12.11 -3.77 5.83
N VAL A 45 -10.94 -3.98 5.27
CA VAL A 45 -10.68 -5.08 4.35
C VAL A 45 -9.45 -5.82 4.81
N ASN A 46 -9.51 -7.15 4.77
CA ASN A 46 -8.36 -8.00 5.09
C ASN A 46 -7.20 -7.75 4.11
N PHE A 47 -6.01 -7.50 4.64
CA PHE A 47 -4.79 -7.24 3.87
C PHE A 47 -4.45 -8.36 2.87
N GLY A 48 -4.73 -9.62 3.22
CA GLY A 48 -4.56 -10.75 2.31
C GLY A 48 -5.45 -10.64 1.07
N LEU A 49 -6.68 -10.13 1.23
CA LEU A 49 -7.59 -9.89 0.11
C LEU A 49 -7.11 -8.71 -0.74
N ILE A 50 -6.62 -7.64 -0.10
CA ILE A 50 -6.08 -6.46 -0.79
C ILE A 50 -4.89 -6.85 -1.67
N GLY A 51 -3.96 -7.66 -1.15
CA GLY A 51 -2.82 -8.14 -1.93
C GLY A 51 -3.23 -8.92 -3.19
N ASN A 52 -4.36 -9.64 -3.14
CA ASN A 52 -4.91 -10.33 -4.29
C ASN A 52 -5.68 -9.38 -5.23
N ALA A 53 -6.53 -8.51 -4.69
CA ALA A 53 -7.31 -7.54 -5.45
C ALA A 53 -6.42 -6.55 -6.23
N ILE A 54 -5.31 -6.09 -5.62
CA ILE A 54 -4.36 -5.21 -6.31
C ILE A 54 -3.80 -5.89 -7.56
N LYS A 55 -3.55 -7.20 -7.54
CA LYS A 55 -3.08 -7.92 -8.73
C LYS A 55 -4.15 -8.01 -9.82
N THR A 56 -5.43 -8.02 -9.46
CA THR A 56 -6.53 -7.95 -10.43
C THR A 56 -6.59 -6.60 -11.12
N HIS A 57 -6.44 -5.50 -10.38
CA HIS A 57 -6.49 -4.14 -10.93
C HIS A 57 -5.15 -3.68 -11.54
N HIS A 58 -4.04 -4.19 -11.02
CA HIS A 58 -2.69 -3.85 -11.39
C HIS A 58 -1.81 -5.12 -11.38
N PRO A 59 -1.88 -5.94 -12.44
CA PRO A 59 -1.18 -7.23 -12.50
C PRO A 59 0.34 -7.11 -12.43
N ASN A 60 0.90 -5.98 -12.86
CA ASN A 60 2.34 -5.68 -12.78
C ASN A 60 2.73 -4.98 -11.48
N PHE A 61 1.84 -4.95 -10.48
CA PHE A 61 2.15 -4.33 -9.20
C PHE A 61 3.24 -5.11 -8.47
N ASP A 62 4.35 -4.42 -8.16
CA ASP A 62 5.38 -4.94 -7.27
C ASP A 62 5.89 -3.83 -6.32
N PRO A 63 5.85 -4.04 -4.99
CA PRO A 63 6.32 -3.04 -4.02
C PRO A 63 7.82 -2.74 -4.17
N LYS A 64 8.62 -3.65 -4.74
CA LYS A 64 10.06 -3.43 -5.00
C LYS A 64 10.30 -2.35 -6.04
N ASN A 65 9.40 -2.18 -7.01
CA ASN A 65 9.47 -1.07 -7.98
C ASN A 65 9.39 0.30 -7.28
N TYR A 66 8.81 0.34 -6.08
CA TYR A 66 8.67 1.52 -5.23
C TYR A 66 9.72 1.59 -4.11
N GLY A 67 10.67 0.65 -4.08
CA GLY A 67 11.70 0.53 -3.03
C GLY A 67 11.18 -0.07 -1.71
N TYR A 68 10.00 -0.69 -1.69
CA TYR A 68 9.42 -1.30 -0.50
C TYR A 68 9.60 -2.82 -0.48
N ALA A 69 10.12 -3.34 0.64
CA ALA A 69 10.19 -4.78 0.88
C ALA A 69 8.80 -5.43 1.08
N ARG A 70 7.83 -4.66 1.58
CA ARG A 70 6.47 -5.14 1.89
C ARG A 70 5.44 -4.08 1.52
N LEU A 71 4.31 -4.53 0.96
CA LEU A 71 3.16 -3.68 0.65
C LEU A 71 2.61 -2.99 1.91
N SER A 72 2.64 -3.64 3.08
CA SER A 72 2.17 -3.03 4.34
C SER A 72 2.94 -1.77 4.71
N SER A 73 4.27 -1.79 4.59
CA SER A 73 5.13 -0.62 4.81
C SER A 73 4.86 0.48 3.79
N MET A 74 4.63 0.11 2.53
CA MET A 74 4.28 1.04 1.46
C MET A 74 2.95 1.74 1.75
N ILE A 75 1.88 0.98 2.01
CA ILE A 75 0.55 1.50 2.34
C ILE A 75 0.61 2.46 3.54
N ARG A 76 1.36 2.09 4.59
CA ARG A 76 1.55 2.94 5.76
C ARG A 76 2.25 4.27 5.41
N ASN A 77 3.21 4.24 4.50
CA ASN A 77 3.93 5.46 4.08
C ASN A 77 3.10 6.38 3.18
N ILE A 78 2.07 5.88 2.48
CA ILE A 78 1.15 6.72 1.68
C ILE A 78 0.34 7.65 2.60
N GLY A 79 0.09 7.26 3.86
CA GLY A 79 -0.58 8.10 4.85
C GLY A 79 -2.09 8.31 4.64
N ILE A 80 -2.67 7.82 3.54
CA ILE A 80 -4.11 7.89 3.22
C ILE A 80 -4.88 6.62 3.62
N PHE A 81 -4.17 5.58 4.05
CA PHE A 81 -4.75 4.32 4.47
C PHE A 81 -4.42 4.06 5.93
N GLU A 82 -5.40 3.54 6.65
CA GLU A 82 -5.25 3.14 8.04
C GLU A 82 -5.12 1.62 8.11
N THR A 83 -4.20 1.12 8.92
CA THR A 83 -3.98 -0.32 9.11
C THR A 83 -4.23 -0.70 10.56
N LYS A 84 -4.97 -1.78 10.80
CA LYS A 84 -5.27 -2.31 12.13
C LYS A 84 -5.01 -3.81 12.16
N THR A 85 -4.40 -4.32 13.22
CA THR A 85 -4.23 -5.76 13.41
C THR A 85 -5.27 -6.27 14.40
N VAL A 86 -6.04 -7.28 14.03
CA VAL A 86 -7.05 -7.94 14.88
C VAL A 86 -6.86 -9.45 14.77
N ASN A 87 -6.68 -10.16 15.88
CA ASN A 87 -6.47 -11.62 15.90
C ASN A 87 -5.39 -12.08 14.91
N SER A 88 -4.22 -11.44 14.93
CA SER A 88 -3.10 -11.67 13.99
C SER A 88 -3.38 -11.43 12.51
N THR A 89 -4.56 -10.91 12.17
CA THR A 89 -4.94 -10.53 10.81
C THR A 89 -4.79 -9.03 10.63
N LEU A 90 -4.10 -8.62 9.59
CA LEU A 90 -3.97 -7.21 9.23
C LEU A 90 -5.17 -6.79 8.38
N TYR A 91 -5.81 -5.70 8.78
CA TYR A 91 -6.89 -5.04 8.08
C TYR A 91 -6.44 -3.66 7.64
N VAL A 92 -6.97 -3.21 6.51
CA VAL A 92 -6.72 -1.88 5.97
C VAL A 92 -8.04 -1.22 5.61
N ARG A 93 -8.15 0.07 5.86
CA ARG A 93 -9.23 0.92 5.36
C ARG A 93 -8.69 2.22 4.81
N HIS A 94 -9.51 2.94 4.05
CA HIS A 94 -9.20 4.32 3.69
C HIS A 94 -9.33 5.24 4.91
N LYS A 95 -8.31 6.04 5.16
CA LYS A 95 -8.33 7.07 6.20
C LYS A 95 -9.24 8.20 5.72
N ALA A 96 -10.44 8.28 6.30
CA ALA A 96 -11.27 9.47 6.14
C ALA A 96 -10.52 10.66 6.74
N LYS A 97 -10.52 11.78 6.02
CA LYS A 97 -9.84 13.01 6.43
C LYS A 97 -10.63 13.72 7.51
#